data_AF-A0AAD7IBL0-F1
#
_entry.id   AF-A0AAD7IBL0-F1
#
_cell.length_a   1.000
_cell.length_b   1.000
_cell.length_c   1.000
_cell.angle_alpha   90.00
_cell.angle_beta   90.00
_cell.angle_gamma   90.00
#
_symmetry.space_group_name_H-M   'P 1'
#
loop_
_entity.id
_entity.type
_entity.pdbx_description
1 polymer ?
#
loop_
_entity_poly.entity_id
_entity_poly.type
_entity_poly.pdbx_seq_one_letter_code
_entity_poly.pdbx_strand_id
1 'polypeptide(L)'
;MQSDAAKAELQQIQGDTWFKPSEENVSAGVCFQVESGHFRVFPYENEYLVPFEAAIRSLNPLVAIQVRSAAVHAALATVPVM
;
A
#
# COMPACT_ATOMS: atom_id res chain seq x y z
N MET A 1 9.76 33.64 -10.87
CA MET A 1 8.37 33.71 -11.36
C MET A 1 7.86 32.38 -11.96
N GLN A 2 8.72 31.49 -12.47
CA GLN A 2 8.32 30.15 -12.97
C GLN A 2 8.30 29.02 -11.90
N SER A 3 8.85 29.25 -10.69
CA SER A 3 8.96 28.22 -9.64
C SER A 3 7.67 28.01 -8.83
N ASP A 4 6.84 29.03 -8.70
CA ASP A 4 5.64 28.97 -7.85
C ASP A 4 4.48 28.27 -8.55
N ALA A 5 4.38 28.39 -9.88
CA ALA A 5 3.41 27.68 -10.69
C ALA A 5 3.64 26.16 -10.67
N ALA A 6 4.90 25.72 -10.78
CA ALA A 6 5.24 24.29 -10.75
C ALA A 6 4.99 23.65 -9.36
N LYS A 7 5.15 24.43 -8.28
CA LYS A 7 4.80 23.99 -6.92
C LYS A 7 3.29 23.88 -6.71
N ALA A 8 2.53 24.84 -7.24
CA ALA A 8 1.07 24.80 -7.18
C ALA A 8 0.52 23.61 -7.96
N GLU A 9 1.13 23.27 -9.11
CA GLU A 9 0.73 22.13 -9.92
C GLU A 9 1.03 20.79 -9.23
N LEU A 10 2.16 20.67 -8.53
CA LEU A 10 2.45 19.50 -7.67
C LEU A 10 1.42 19.33 -6.53
N GLN A 11 1.01 20.42 -5.89
CA GLN A 11 -0.02 20.38 -4.85
C GLN A 11 -1.39 20.00 -5.42
N GLN A 12 -1.73 20.50 -6.60
CA GLN A 12 -2.97 20.17 -7.30
C GLN A 12 -3.00 18.68 -7.70
N ILE A 13 -1.91 18.15 -8.25
CA ILE A 13 -1.78 16.74 -8.65
C ILE A 13 -1.85 15.80 -7.42
N GLN A 14 -1.28 16.23 -6.29
CA GLN A 14 -1.41 15.52 -5.01
C GLN A 14 -2.84 15.55 -4.45
N GLY A 15 -3.60 16.62 -4.70
CA GLY A 15 -5.00 16.75 -4.26
C GLY A 15 -5.99 15.96 -5.09
N ASP A 16 -5.85 15.98 -6.42
CA ASP A 16 -6.86 15.44 -7.35
C ASP A 16 -6.67 13.94 -7.66
N THR A 17 -5.50 13.36 -7.37
CA THR A 17 -5.24 11.90 -7.55
C THR A 17 -5.45 11.10 -6.26
N TRP A 18 -5.61 11.77 -5.11
CA TRP A 18 -5.86 11.09 -3.85
C TRP A 18 -7.34 10.72 -3.74
N PHE A 19 -7.75 9.73 -4.54
CA PHE A 19 -8.90 8.92 -4.20
C PHE A 19 -8.60 8.37 -2.81
N LYS A 20 -9.19 8.94 -1.75
CA LYS A 20 -9.20 8.35 -0.42
C LYS A 20 -10.22 7.21 -0.55
N PRO A 21 -9.83 5.95 -0.79
CA PRO A 21 -10.79 4.88 -0.58
C PRO A 21 -11.33 5.07 0.84
N SER A 22 -12.63 4.84 1.04
CA SER A 22 -13.20 4.80 2.38
C SER A 22 -12.27 3.98 3.27
N GLU A 23 -12.11 4.37 4.53
CA GLU A 23 -11.10 3.78 5.44
C GLU A 23 -11.21 2.25 5.53
N GLU A 24 -12.36 1.69 5.15
CA GLU A 24 -12.66 0.26 4.97
C GLU A 24 -12.01 -0.46 3.76
N ASN A 25 -11.55 0.27 2.74
CA ASN A 25 -11.17 -0.26 1.42
C ASN A 25 -9.74 0.07 1.03
N VAL A 26 -8.76 -0.27 1.87
CA VAL A 26 -7.35 -0.18 1.50
C VAL A 26 -7.08 -1.21 0.39
N SER A 27 -7.18 -0.78 -0.87
CA SER A 27 -7.02 -1.63 -2.05
C SER A 27 -5.65 -2.31 -2.10
N ALA A 28 -4.63 -1.68 -1.50
CA ALA A 28 -3.32 -2.27 -1.35
C ALA A 28 -2.53 -1.68 -0.17
N GLY A 29 -1.61 -2.47 0.37
CA GLY A 29 -0.59 -2.03 1.32
C GLY A 29 0.78 -2.59 0.93
N VAL A 30 1.84 -1.84 1.18
CA VAL A 30 3.22 -2.24 0.90
C VAL A 30 4.00 -2.23 2.21
N CYS A 31 4.74 -3.30 2.46
CA CYS A 31 5.69 -3.39 3.56
C CYS A 31 7.08 -3.66 2.98
N PHE A 32 8.08 -2.88 3.37
CA PHE A 32 9.45 -3.08 2.90
C PHE A 32 10.46 -2.85 4.02
N GLN A 33 11.56 -3.59 3.93
CA GLN A 33 12.66 -3.53 4.87
C GLN A 33 13.60 -2.38 4.48
N VAL A 34 13.78 -1.42 5.39
CA VAL A 34 14.69 -0.28 5.20
C VAL A 34 16.09 -0.56 5.75
N GLU A 35 16.17 -1.46 6.72
CA GLU A 35 17.37 -1.99 7.34
C GLU A 35 17.03 -3.39 7.88
N SER A 36 18.01 -4.28 8.06
CA SER A 36 17.78 -5.63 8.57
C SER A 36 16.92 -5.62 9.84
N GLY A 37 15.75 -6.25 9.79
CA GLY A 37 14.76 -6.28 10.89
C GLY A 37 13.86 -5.04 11.03
N HIS A 38 14.12 -3.97 10.28
CA HIS A 38 13.36 -2.70 10.32
C HIS A 38 12.47 -2.54 9.10
N PHE A 39 11.17 -2.49 9.33
CA PHE A 39 10.15 -2.43 8.28
C PHE A 39 9.38 -1.11 8.32
N ARG A 40 8.97 -0.64 7.13
CA ARG A 40 8.01 0.46 6.96
C ARG A 40 6.83 -0.03 6.15
N VAL A 41 5.65 0.46 6.52
CA VAL A 41 4.37 0.12 5.90
C VAL A 41 3.72 1.37 5.33
N PHE A 42 3.21 1.24 4.11
CA PHE A 42 2.45 2.28 3.42
C PHE A 42 1.09 1.70 2.96
N PRO A 43 -0.03 2.44 3.08
CA PRO A 43 -0.15 3.78 3.67
C PRO A 43 0.18 3.81 5.17
N TYR A 44 0.76 4.92 5.62
CA TYR A 44 1.09 5.10 7.04
C TYR A 44 -0.18 5.12 7.90
N GLU A 45 -0.05 4.78 9.18
CA GLU A 45 -1.11 4.88 10.19
C GLU A 45 -2.40 4.13 9.85
N ASN A 46 -2.25 2.98 9.18
CA ASN A 46 -3.36 2.18 8.71
C ASN A 46 -3.51 0.88 9.51
N GLU A 47 -4.50 0.84 10.40
CA GLU A 47 -4.72 -0.29 11.31
C GLU A 47 -5.01 -1.62 10.59
N TYR A 48 -5.62 -1.56 9.39
CA TYR A 48 -5.91 -2.75 8.58
C TYR A 48 -4.64 -3.44 8.05
N LEU A 49 -3.49 -2.77 8.10
CA LEU A 49 -2.20 -3.34 7.70
C LEU A 49 -1.40 -3.94 8.87
N VAL A 50 -1.87 -3.83 10.11
CA VAL A 50 -1.17 -4.39 11.29
C VAL A 50 -0.98 -5.91 11.17
N PRO A 51 -2.00 -6.73 10.80
CA PRO A 51 -1.80 -8.18 10.64
C PRO A 51 -0.84 -8.51 9.49
N PHE A 52 -0.90 -7.74 8.40
CA PHE A 52 0.00 -7.87 7.27
C PHE A 52 1.45 -7.60 7.68
N GLU A 53 1.70 -6.48 8.35
CA GLU A 53 3.03 -6.13 8.85
C GLU A 53 3.61 -7.21 9.76
N ALA A 54 2.81 -7.73 10.70
CA ALA A 54 3.23 -8.79 11.61
C ALA A 54 3.66 -10.06 10.86
N ALA A 55 2.90 -10.48 9.84
CA ALA A 55 3.24 -11.63 9.01
C ALA A 55 4.54 -11.40 8.22
N ILE A 56 4.70 -10.21 7.62
CA ILE A 56 5.91 -9.86 6.87
C ILE A 56 7.14 -9.82 7.79
N ARG A 57 7.02 -9.27 8.99
CA ARG A 57 8.12 -9.29 9.98
C ARG A 57 8.55 -10.72 10.34
N SER A 58 7.59 -11.64 10.46
CA SER A 58 7.90 -13.06 10.74
C SER A 58 8.57 -13.76 9.55
N LEU A 59 8.21 -13.40 8.32
CA LEU A 59 8.78 -13.99 7.10
C LEU A 59 10.11 -13.35 6.69
N ASN A 60 10.37 -12.11 7.14
CA ASN A 60 11.54 -11.31 6.84
C ASN A 60 11.90 -11.14 5.33
N PRO A 61 10.95 -10.85 4.42
CA PRO A 61 11.28 -10.53 3.04
C PRO A 61 11.75 -9.07 2.92
N LEU A 62 12.48 -8.75 1.84
CA LEU A 62 12.91 -7.38 1.55
C LEU A 62 11.72 -6.46 1.25
N VAL A 63 10.73 -6.95 0.50
CA VAL A 63 9.51 -6.22 0.11
C VAL A 63 8.34 -7.19 0.04
N ALA A 64 7.16 -6.73 0.44
CA ALA A 64 5.89 -7.42 0.29
C ALA A 64 4.75 -6.45 -0.03
N ILE A 65 3.75 -6.93 -0.77
CA ILE A 65 2.58 -6.16 -1.17
C ILE A 65 1.33 -6.98 -0.85
N GLN A 66 0.40 -6.40 -0.11
CA GLN A 66 -0.96 -6.91 0.04
C GLN A 66 -1.85 -6.22 -1.00
N VAL A 67 -2.55 -6.98 -1.82
CA VAL A 67 -3.55 -6.46 -2.77
C VAL A 67 -4.90 -7.04 -2.43
N ARG A 68 -5.91 -6.17 -2.29
CA ARG A 68 -7.31 -6.53 -2.06
C ARG A 68 -8.15 -5.95 -3.18
N SER A 69 -8.55 -6.80 -4.11
CA SER A 69 -9.46 -6.43 -5.20
C SER A 69 -10.34 -7.61 -5.60
N ALA A 70 -11.55 -7.31 -6.09
CA ALA A 70 -12.46 -8.34 -6.60
C ALA A 70 -11.80 -9.19 -7.70
N ALA A 71 -10.96 -8.59 -8.54
CA ALA A 71 -10.22 -9.29 -9.58
C ALA A 71 -9.21 -10.30 -9.01
N VAL A 72 -8.47 -9.93 -7.95
CA VAL A 72 -7.56 -10.85 -7.26
C VAL A 72 -8.33 -11.99 -6.61
N HIS A 73 -9.44 -11.69 -5.93
CA HIS A 73 -10.29 -12.73 -5.34
C HIS A 73 -10.86 -13.70 -6.40
N ALA A 74 -11.35 -13.17 -7.52
CA ALA A 74 -11.88 -13.99 -8.62
C ALA A 74 -10.78 -14.85 -9.25
N ALA A 75 -9.57 -14.31 -9.46
CA ALA A 75 -8.44 -15.06 -10.00
C ALA A 75 -7.96 -16.15 -9.03
N LEU A 76 -7.85 -15.86 -7.72
CA LEU A 76 -7.44 -16.85 -6.73
C LEU A 76 -8.46 -17.98 -6.57
N ALA A 77 -9.76 -17.69 -6.77
CA ALA A 77 -10.81 -18.71 -6.72
C ALA A 77 -10.72 -19.74 -7.87
N THR A 78 -9.98 -19.45 -8.95
CA THR A 78 -9.74 -20.40 -10.04
C THR A 78 -8.48 -21.24 -9.86
N VAL A 79 -7.65 -20.93 -8.85
CA VAL A 79 -6.46 -21.73 -8.54
C VAL A 79 -6.89 -22.98 -7.78
N PRO A 80 -6.66 -24.20 -8.30
CA PRO A 80 -6.97 -25.42 -7.58
C PRO A 80 -6.16 -25.50 -6.30
N VAL A 81 -6.82 -25.79 -5.18
CA VAL A 81 -6.12 -26.12 -3.93
C VAL A 81 -5.53 -27.52 -4.11
N MET A 82 -4.20 -27.62 -4.02
CA MET A 82 -3.47 -28.89 -4.07
C MET A 82 -3.69 -29.71 -2.80
#